data_AF-A0A4Y2E3U3-F1
#
_entry.id   AF-A0A4Y2E3U3-F1
#
_cell.length_a   1.000
_cell.length_b   1.000
_cell.length_c   1.000
_cell.angle_alpha   90.00
_cell.angle_beta   90.00
_cell.angle_gamma   90.00
#
_symmetry.space_group_name_H-M   'P 1'
#
loop_
_entity.id
_entity.type
_entity.pdbx_description
1 polymer ?
#
loop_
_entity_poly.entity_id
_entity_poly.type
_entity_poly.pdbx_seq_one_letter_code
_entity_poly.pdbx_strand_id
1 'polypeptide(L)'
;MTKEISASYEISRKRKRKKFDINRSVAAKEICDVITNQVKEIFCFISHYFAVSLLEAPKFQEHEKEFPTQILDKETDAYSMLQNYRLKTEL
;
A
#
# COMPACT_ATOMS: atom_id res chain seq x y z
N MET A 1 29.29 44.12 -24.53
CA MET A 1 28.69 44.22 -23.18
C MET A 1 27.25 43.69 -23.11
N THR A 2 26.35 44.07 -24.03
CA THR A 2 24.93 43.63 -24.03
C THR A 2 24.72 42.12 -24.24
N LYS A 3 25.53 41.46 -25.08
CA LYS A 3 25.44 40.00 -25.32
C LYS A 3 25.80 39.16 -24.09
N GLU A 4 26.78 39.58 -23.29
CA GLU A 4 27.19 38.85 -22.08
C GLU A 4 26.17 38.98 -20.95
N ILE A 5 25.57 40.16 -20.81
CA ILE A 5 24.47 40.40 -19.85
C ILE A 5 23.26 39.52 -20.20
N SER A 6 22.93 39.42 -21.50
CA SER A 6 21.86 38.54 -21.99
C SER A 6 22.17 37.05 -21.74
N ALA A 7 23.40 36.61 -22.00
CA ALA A 7 23.82 35.23 -21.76
C ALA A 7 23.81 34.86 -20.25
N SER A 8 24.29 35.76 -19.39
CA SER A 8 24.28 35.59 -17.93
C SER A 8 22.86 35.48 -17.37
N TYR A 9 21.94 36.28 -17.90
CA TYR A 9 20.53 36.24 -17.52
C TYR A 9 19.84 34.92 -17.90
N GLU A 10 20.08 34.41 -19.12
CA GLU A 10 19.50 33.13 -19.56
C GLU A 10 20.04 31.92 -18.75
N ILE A 11 21.33 31.91 -18.41
CA ILE A 11 21.92 30.87 -17.56
C ILE A 11 21.27 30.88 -16.17
N SER A 12 21.08 32.07 -15.58
CA SER A 12 20.45 32.23 -14.27
C SER A 12 18.99 31.77 -14.28
N ARG A 13 18.24 32.08 -15.34
CA ARG A 13 16.85 31.63 -15.54
C ARG A 13 16.75 30.11 -15.66
N LYS A 14 17.64 29.47 -16.43
CA LYS A 14 17.69 27.99 -16.57
C LYS A 14 17.99 27.30 -15.25
N ARG A 15 18.92 27.82 -14.45
CA ARG A 15 19.23 27.30 -13.10
C ARG A 15 18.02 27.39 -12.16
N LYS A 16 17.29 28.51 -12.19
CA LYS A 16 16.08 28.70 -11.37
C LYS A 16 14.99 27.69 -11.72
N ARG A 17 14.76 27.44 -13.02
CA ARG A 17 13.81 26.41 -13.48
C ARG A 17 14.21 25.01 -13.01
N LYS A 18 15.47 24.61 -13.21
CA LYS A 18 15.97 23.31 -12.75
C LYS A 18 15.81 23.13 -11.23
N LYS A 19 16.08 24.16 -10.43
CA LYS A 19 15.87 24.13 -8.97
C LYS A 19 14.39 23.96 -8.61
N PHE A 20 13.49 24.63 -9.34
CA PHE A 20 12.05 24.48 -9.16
C PHE A 20 11.58 23.05 -9.50
N ASP A 21 12.08 22.47 -10.60
CA ASP A 21 11.75 21.09 -11.00
C ASP A 21 12.25 20.06 -9.98
N ILE A 22 13.46 20.26 -9.44
CA ILE A 22 14.01 19.41 -8.37
C ILE A 22 13.14 19.52 -7.10
N ASN A 23 12.81 20.73 -6.66
CA ASN A 23 11.96 20.92 -5.49
C ASN A 23 10.56 20.29 -5.69
N ARG A 24 9.99 20.41 -6.90
CA ARG A 24 8.73 19.75 -7.25
C ARG A 24 8.84 18.24 -7.21
N SER A 25 9.95 17.68 -7.70
CA SER A 25 10.19 16.23 -7.63
C SER A 25 10.38 15.71 -6.21
N VAL A 26 11.01 16.50 -5.33
CA VAL A 26 11.17 16.13 -3.91
C VAL A 26 9.81 16.14 -3.22
N ALA A 27 9.03 17.21 -3.38
CA ALA A 27 7.68 17.30 -2.81
C ALA A 27 6.75 16.18 -3.32
N ALA A 28 6.84 15.83 -4.61
CA ALA A 28 6.07 14.72 -5.16
C ALA A 28 6.44 13.37 -4.52
N LYS A 29 7.74 13.12 -4.27
CA LYS A 29 8.18 11.91 -3.56
C LYS A 29 7.65 11.87 -2.13
N GLU A 30 7.76 12.97 -1.38
CA GLU A 30 7.26 13.05 -0.01
C GLU A 30 5.74 12.77 0.04
N ILE A 31 4.98 13.32 -0.90
CA ILE A 31 3.53 13.03 -1.02
C ILE A 31 3.29 11.55 -1.33
N CYS A 32 4.03 10.97 -2.29
CA CYS A 32 3.92 9.54 -2.61
C CYS A 32 4.28 8.65 -1.42
N ASP A 33 5.29 9.00 -0.63
CA ASP A 33 5.69 8.25 0.57
C ASP A 33 4.60 8.29 1.64
N VAL A 34 3.99 9.47 1.87
CA VAL A 34 2.85 9.62 2.79
C VAL A 34 1.66 8.76 2.35
N ILE A 35 1.26 8.84 1.07
CA ILE A 35 0.17 8.02 0.52
C ILE A 35 0.49 6.54 0.67
N THR A 36 1.72 6.13 0.36
CA THR A 36 2.15 4.73 0.46
C THR A 36 2.07 4.22 1.89
N ASN A 37 2.49 5.02 2.87
CA ASN A 37 2.40 4.65 4.28
C ASN A 37 0.95 4.59 4.77
N GLN A 38 0.10 5.53 4.37
CA GLN A 38 -1.33 5.48 4.69
C GLN A 38 -2.01 4.26 4.09
N VAL A 39 -1.71 3.91 2.83
CA VAL A 39 -2.20 2.69 2.21
C VAL A 39 -1.69 1.47 2.99
N LYS A 40 -0.42 1.41 3.36
CA LYS A 40 0.08 0.29 4.18
C LYS A 40 -0.66 0.17 5.51
N GLU A 41 -0.92 1.26 6.22
CA GLU A 41 -1.64 1.23 7.49
C GLU A 41 -3.10 0.76 7.32
N ILE A 42 -3.81 1.29 6.33
CA ILE A 42 -5.20 0.91 6.03
C ILE A 42 -5.28 -0.58 5.62
N PHE A 43 -4.37 -1.02 4.76
CA PHE A 43 -4.39 -2.39 4.23
C PHE A 43 -3.70 -3.40 5.16
N CYS A 44 -2.87 -2.99 6.11
CA CYS A 44 -2.36 -3.87 7.17
C CYS A 44 -3.53 -4.46 7.97
N PHE A 45 -4.57 -3.66 8.21
CA PHE A 45 -5.80 -4.11 8.89
C PHE A 45 -6.71 -4.97 7.98
N ILE A 46 -6.58 -4.87 6.65
CA ILE A 46 -7.36 -5.68 5.70
C ILE A 46 -6.87 -7.14 5.68
N SER A 47 -5.66 -7.47 6.14
CA SER A 47 -5.29 -8.89 6.38
C SER A 47 -6.36 -9.57 7.26
N HIS A 48 -6.79 -8.88 8.31
CA HIS A 48 -7.81 -9.32 9.24
C HIS A 48 -9.20 -9.50 8.59
N TYR A 49 -9.48 -8.79 7.50
CA TYR A 49 -10.72 -8.97 6.75
C TYR A 49 -10.83 -10.37 6.16
N PHE A 50 -9.73 -10.95 5.68
CA PHE A 50 -9.74 -12.31 5.15
C PHE A 50 -10.05 -13.34 6.24
N ALA A 51 -9.46 -13.18 7.44
CA ALA A 51 -9.79 -14.02 8.59
C ALA A 51 -11.26 -13.89 9.00
N VAL A 52 -11.80 -12.66 9.06
CA VAL A 52 -13.22 -12.41 9.36
C VAL A 52 -14.13 -13.01 8.28
N SER A 53 -13.70 -12.98 7.02
CA SER A 53 -14.48 -13.53 5.91
C SER A 53 -14.66 -15.05 5.97
N LEU A 54 -13.78 -15.77 6.68
CA LEU A 54 -13.94 -17.21 6.97
C LEU A 54 -15.10 -17.48 7.95
N LEU A 55 -15.48 -16.48 8.74
CA LEU A 55 -16.51 -16.58 9.79
C LEU A 55 -17.85 -15.98 9.34
N GLU A 56 -17.95 -15.51 8.10
CA GLU A 56 -19.19 -14.98 7.55
C GLU A 56 -20.16 -16.12 7.25
N ALA A 57 -21.24 -16.24 8.05
CA ALA A 57 -22.24 -17.30 7.92
C ALA A 57 -22.79 -17.54 6.49
N PRO A 58 -23.00 -16.51 5.65
CA PRO A 58 -23.42 -16.73 4.26
C PRO A 58 -22.42 -17.54 3.41
N LYS A 59 -21.13 -17.55 3.78
CA LYS A 59 -20.06 -18.25 3.05
C LYS A 59 -19.87 -19.71 3.50
N PHE A 60 -20.50 -20.15 4.59
CA PHE A 60 -20.36 -21.53 5.08
C PHE A 60 -20.81 -22.57 4.05
N GLN A 61 -21.86 -22.26 3.29
CA GLN A 61 -22.31 -23.13 2.20
C GLN A 61 -21.26 -23.24 1.06
N GLU A 62 -20.45 -22.21 0.86
CA GLU A 62 -19.33 -22.25 -0.09
C GLU A 62 -18.15 -23.04 0.49
N HIS A 63 -17.89 -22.90 1.80
CA HIS A 63 -16.85 -23.64 2.52
C HIS A 63 -17.10 -25.15 2.57
N GLU A 64 -18.37 -25.56 2.66
CA GLU A 64 -18.78 -26.98 2.58
C GLU A 64 -18.38 -27.60 1.23
N LYS A 65 -18.43 -26.82 0.14
CA LYS A 65 -18.02 -27.27 -1.20
C LYS A 65 -16.50 -27.27 -1.35
N GLU A 66 -15.86 -26.17 -0.97
CA GLU A 66 -14.42 -26.01 -1.01
C GLU A 66 -13.98 -25.04 0.09
N PHE A 67 -13.35 -25.59 1.12
CA PHE A 67 -12.85 -24.78 2.22
C PHE A 67 -11.62 -23.97 1.77
N PRO A 68 -11.59 -22.63 1.96
CA PRO A 68 -10.52 -21.74 1.49
C PRO A 68 -9.26 -21.86 2.36
N THR A 69 -8.62 -23.03 2.29
CA THR A 69 -7.48 -23.43 3.13
C THR A 69 -6.29 -22.48 2.97
N GLN A 70 -6.06 -21.95 1.76
CA GLN A 70 -4.98 -20.99 1.49
C GLN A 70 -5.14 -19.67 2.25
N ILE A 71 -6.39 -19.25 2.53
CA ILE A 71 -6.66 -18.04 3.32
C ILE A 71 -6.41 -18.35 4.79
N LEU A 72 -6.93 -19.48 5.29
CA LEU A 72 -6.74 -19.89 6.67
C LEU A 72 -5.25 -20.09 7.02
N ASP A 73 -4.47 -20.70 6.13
CA ASP A 73 -3.03 -20.92 6.35
C ASP A 73 -2.27 -19.59 6.45
N LYS A 74 -2.58 -18.61 5.58
CA LYS A 74 -1.98 -17.27 5.63
C LYS A 74 -2.36 -16.49 6.88
N GLU A 75 -3.61 -16.61 7.32
CA GLU A 75 -4.10 -15.87 8.50
C GLU A 75 -3.68 -16.54 9.83
N THR A 76 -3.44 -17.85 9.86
CA THR A 76 -2.95 -18.55 11.06
C THR A 76 -1.57 -18.06 11.48
N ASP A 77 -0.72 -17.69 10.52
CA ASP A 77 0.60 -17.07 10.78
C ASP A 77 0.46 -15.70 11.47
N ALA A 78 -0.55 -14.91 11.09
CA ALA A 78 -0.85 -13.62 11.70
C ALA A 78 -1.62 -13.76 13.04
N TYR A 79 -2.35 -14.86 13.22
CA TYR A 79 -3.27 -15.08 14.31
C TYR A 79 -3.15 -16.49 14.89
N SER A 80 -2.15 -16.69 15.74
CA SER A 80 -1.91 -17.96 16.43
C SER A 80 -3.07 -18.47 17.31
N MET A 81 -4.07 -17.61 17.59
CA MET A 81 -5.29 -17.97 18.30
C MET A 81 -6.31 -18.71 17.41
N LEU A 82 -6.21 -18.60 16.09
CA LEU A 82 -7.06 -19.32 15.15
C LEU A 82 -6.59 -20.78 15.08
N GLN A 83 -7.35 -21.68 15.69
CA GLN A 83 -7.04 -23.12 15.65
C GLN A 83 -7.42 -23.69 14.28
N ASN A 84 -6.45 -23.67 13.36
CA ASN A 84 -6.60 -24.03 11.96
C ASN A 84 -7.32 -25.39 11.75
N TYR A 85 -6.94 -26.43 12.51
CA TYR A 85 -7.60 -27.73 12.46
C TYR A 85 -9.10 -27.66 12.81
N ARG A 86 -9.46 -26.93 13.86
CA ARG A 86 -10.85 -26.79 14.30
C ARG A 86 -11.68 -25.99 13.30
N LEU A 87 -11.14 -24.88 12.83
CA LEU A 87 -11.83 -24.01 11.88
C LEU A 87 -12.16 -24.75 10.58
N LYS A 88 -11.27 -25.65 10.13
CA LYS A 88 -11.53 -26.49 8.96
C LYS A 88 -12.63 -27.54 9.16
N THR A 89 -12.87 -27.96 10.40
CA THR A 89 -13.84 -29.03 10.71
C THR A 89 -15.17 -28.52 11.26
N GLU A 90 -15.19 -27.29 11.78
CA GLU A 90 -16.32 -26.69 12.48
C GLU A 90 -17.04 -25.58 11.67
N LEU A 91 -16.41 -25.06 10.62
CA LEU A 91 -16.97 -24.08 9.66
C LEU A 91 -17.22 -24.72 8.30
#